data_AF-A0A525VU11-F1
#
_entry.id   AF-A0A525VU11-F1
#
_cell.length_a   1.000
_cell.length_b   1.000
_cell.length_c   1.000
_cell.angle_alpha   90.00
_cell.angle_beta   90.00
_cell.angle_gamma   90.00
#
_symmetry.space_group_name_H-M   'P 1'
#
loop_
_entity.id
_entity.type
_entity.pdbx_description
1 polymer ?
#
loop_
_entity_poly.entity_id
_entity_poly.type
_entity_poly.pdbx_seq_one_letter_code
_entity_poly.pdbx_strand_id
1 'polypeptide(L)'
;MELYRRLSYPSLFALLPALLLWEPSAFSASSKTVIADSQYVMADGDTLAGAEEKVLQRAQRKAVEEAGVYLESTFHDVEKESGGRSTQVSSLEIRTIAAAITETEILESSRSFERDRPVFFIRIRATVDIDSLTDAIRRLQSEQQLAQHFRQLQRENHQLRSQLKELQHQPIGVRMLAINPNGKSASHQQARTVLETALHTSNLRDKIQLSTDATTLDDHYVDPLIVRGQTYLQLVSLAFSQQAQSSEYKDYLNKAKTDFERAIALDAKNVWAWIGKGDVLVWLKQPDEAAAAYEQVLELDPFADIARQHLISLSTTKARHQADSKQWHPALATLQKLLNAPTHESWIPYHKEAYALRSKIYLKLNQPEQALADLSIVIQVDPTNVAALTARAKLYRKQLQGELAKEDLERACALGSIQACKQLP
;
A
#
# COMPACT_ATOMS: atom_id res chain seq x y z
N MET A 1 32.40 -82.67 57.36
CA MET A 1 32.64 -81.86 58.58
C MET A 1 33.13 -80.53 58.09
N GLU A 2 32.24 -79.54 58.12
CA GLU A 2 32.41 -78.35 58.98
C GLU A 2 33.18 -77.26 58.22
N LEU A 3 32.85 -75.98 58.25
CA LEU A 3 31.75 -75.20 58.79
C LEU A 3 32.00 -73.81 58.15
N TYR A 4 30.92 -73.17 57.70
CA TYR A 4 30.68 -71.74 57.92
C TYR A 4 31.49 -70.75 57.05
N ARG A 5 30.96 -69.61 56.61
CA ARG A 5 29.94 -68.81 57.28
C ARG A 5 29.41 -67.75 56.31
N ARG A 6 28.08 -67.62 56.28
CA ARG A 6 27.30 -66.36 56.26
C ARG A 6 27.46 -65.45 55.01
N LEU A 7 26.43 -64.82 54.46
CA LEU A 7 25.08 -64.56 54.93
C LEU A 7 24.28 -63.97 53.75
N SER A 8 23.01 -64.38 53.65
CA SER A 8 21.85 -63.59 53.21
C SER A 8 21.83 -62.91 51.83
N TYR A 9 21.19 -63.58 50.86
CA TYR A 9 19.84 -63.30 50.32
C TYR A 9 19.30 -61.84 50.40
N PRO A 10 18.35 -61.44 49.52
CA PRO A 10 18.27 -61.67 48.07
C PRO A 10 17.69 -60.45 47.30
N SER A 11 17.42 -60.68 46.01
CA SER A 11 16.21 -60.26 45.28
C SER A 11 16.07 -58.76 44.92
N LEU A 12 15.67 -58.37 43.72
CA LEU A 12 15.20 -59.04 42.50
C LEU A 12 14.99 -57.91 41.46
N PHE A 13 14.80 -58.32 40.20
CA PHE A 13 14.10 -57.61 39.13
C PHE A 13 14.87 -56.70 38.14
N ALA A 14 14.98 -57.29 36.94
CA ALA A 14 14.54 -56.77 35.64
C ALA A 14 15.25 -55.54 35.04
N LEU A 15 16.16 -55.89 34.13
CA LEU A 15 16.57 -55.11 32.96
C LEU A 15 15.40 -54.94 31.97
N LEU A 16 15.12 -53.71 31.54
CA LEU A 16 14.54 -53.30 30.25
C LEU A 16 14.81 -51.78 30.07
N PRO A 17 14.85 -51.23 28.85
CA PRO A 17 15.92 -50.36 28.38
C PRO A 17 15.55 -48.87 28.43
N ALA A 18 16.57 -48.03 28.52
CA ALA A 18 16.46 -46.57 28.49
C ALA A 18 16.02 -46.05 27.11
N LEU A 19 14.75 -45.66 27.01
CA LEU A 19 14.22 -44.78 25.96
C LEU A 19 14.31 -43.34 26.48
N LEU A 20 15.26 -42.58 25.91
CA LEU A 20 15.40 -41.14 26.11
C LEU A 20 14.15 -40.44 25.56
N LEU A 21 13.28 -39.99 26.47
CA LEU A 21 12.27 -38.98 26.19
C LEU A 21 12.98 -37.63 26.05
N TRP A 22 13.12 -37.18 24.81
CA TRP A 22 13.42 -35.79 24.50
C TRP A 22 12.12 -35.00 24.72
N GLU A 23 11.99 -34.34 25.86
CA GLU A 23 10.91 -33.37 26.05
C GLU A 23 11.13 -32.18 25.10
N PRO A 24 10.18 -31.82 24.24
CA PRO A 24 10.26 -30.57 23.50
C PRO A 24 10.08 -29.44 24.51
N SER A 25 11.12 -28.62 24.66
CA SER A 25 11.02 -27.36 25.40
C SER A 25 9.86 -26.56 24.80
N ALA A 26 8.81 -26.36 25.59
CA ALA A 26 7.75 -25.44 25.25
C ALA A 26 8.40 -24.06 25.03
N PHE A 27 8.32 -23.55 23.81
CA PHE A 27 8.55 -22.14 23.53
C PHE A 27 7.49 -21.38 24.32
N SER A 28 7.85 -20.81 25.46
CA SER A 28 6.95 -19.97 26.24
C SER A 28 6.77 -18.67 25.45
N ALA A 29 5.60 -18.47 24.85
CA ALA A 29 5.17 -17.13 24.45
C ALA A 29 5.20 -16.24 25.70
N SER A 30 5.80 -15.05 25.61
CA SER A 30 5.97 -14.16 26.76
C SER A 30 4.68 -13.39 27.07
N SER A 31 3.64 -14.10 27.51
CA SER A 31 2.40 -13.48 27.95
C SER A 31 2.47 -13.09 29.42
N LYS A 32 1.93 -11.92 29.76
CA LYS A 32 1.80 -11.44 31.14
C LYS A 32 0.35 -11.08 31.41
N THR A 33 -0.18 -11.62 32.50
CA THR A 33 -1.52 -11.28 32.98
C THR A 33 -1.45 -10.13 33.95
N VAL A 34 -2.26 -9.10 33.72
CA VAL A 34 -2.32 -7.88 34.53
C VAL A 34 -3.76 -7.61 34.94
N ILE A 35 -3.95 -7.20 36.19
CA ILE A 35 -5.25 -6.75 36.68
C ILE A 35 -5.20 -5.24 36.79
N ALA A 36 -6.03 -4.56 36.00
CA ALA A 36 -6.08 -3.11 35.95
C ALA A 36 -7.50 -2.61 36.19
N ASP A 37 -7.60 -1.48 36.87
CA ASP A 37 -8.85 -0.80 37.17
C ASP A 37 -8.81 0.65 36.70
N SER A 38 -9.98 1.15 36.28
CA SER A 38 -10.13 2.52 35.79
C SER A 38 -11.50 3.09 36.13
N GLN A 39 -11.55 4.42 36.22
CA GLN A 39 -12.77 5.21 36.39
C GLN A 39 -12.93 6.23 35.26
N TYR A 40 -14.17 6.46 34.86
CA TYR A 40 -14.55 7.47 33.89
C TYR A 40 -15.80 8.23 34.34
N VAL A 41 -15.67 9.55 34.46
CA VAL A 41 -16.80 10.44 34.70
C VAL A 41 -17.37 10.86 33.35
N MET A 42 -18.66 10.62 33.14
CA MET A 42 -19.34 10.92 31.88
C MET A 42 -19.30 12.42 31.56
N ALA A 43 -18.86 12.77 30.36
CA ALA A 43 -18.76 14.16 29.91
C ALA A 43 -20.05 14.67 29.23
N ASP A 44 -20.20 15.98 29.16
CA ASP A 44 -21.34 16.66 28.53
C ASP A 44 -21.29 16.43 27.00
N GLY A 45 -21.95 15.36 26.53
CA GLY A 45 -21.94 14.90 25.13
C GLY A 45 -21.70 13.41 24.95
N ASP A 46 -21.37 12.67 26.01
CA ASP A 46 -21.22 11.22 25.95
C ASP A 46 -22.57 10.49 25.93
N THR A 47 -22.58 9.31 25.32
CA THR A 47 -23.65 8.32 25.53
C THR A 47 -23.22 7.35 26.63
N LEU A 48 -24.18 6.66 27.27
CA LEU A 48 -23.86 5.63 28.27
C LEU A 48 -22.91 4.56 27.71
N ALA A 49 -23.18 4.08 26.48
CA ALA A 49 -22.33 3.12 25.80
C ALA A 49 -20.92 3.69 25.49
N GLY A 50 -20.84 4.97 25.09
CA GLY A 50 -19.56 5.64 24.85
C GLY A 50 -18.74 5.82 26.13
N ALA A 51 -19.38 6.07 27.27
CA ALA A 51 -18.71 6.15 28.56
C ALA A 51 -18.18 4.78 29.03
N GLU A 52 -18.93 3.70 28.77
CA GLU A 52 -18.49 2.32 29.03
C GLU A 52 -17.31 1.89 28.15
N GLU A 53 -17.35 2.23 26.87
CA GLU A 53 -16.24 1.98 25.95
C GLU A 53 -14.98 2.72 26.40
N LYS A 54 -15.12 3.99 26.80
CA LYS A 54 -14.00 4.83 27.28
C LYS A 54 -13.38 4.29 28.57
N VAL A 55 -14.19 3.85 29.54
CA VAL A 55 -13.64 3.30 30.79
C VAL A 55 -12.91 1.97 30.56
N LEU A 56 -13.42 1.12 29.66
CA LEU A 56 -12.78 -0.13 29.27
C LEU A 56 -11.43 0.13 28.55
N GLN A 57 -11.40 1.05 27.59
CA GLN A 57 -10.17 1.43 26.89
C GLN A 57 -9.11 1.97 27.86
N ARG A 58 -9.50 2.74 28.87
CA ARG A 58 -8.58 3.23 29.92
C ARG A 58 -8.03 2.11 30.78
N ALA A 59 -8.86 1.14 31.17
CA ALA A 59 -8.40 -0.01 31.94
C ALA A 59 -7.44 -0.90 31.13
N GLN A 60 -7.73 -1.11 29.84
CA GLN A 60 -6.87 -1.85 28.91
C GLN A 60 -5.52 -1.15 28.72
N ARG A 61 -5.52 0.18 28.57
CA ARG A 61 -4.27 0.98 28.52
C ARG A 61 -3.43 0.75 29.77
N LYS A 62 -4.02 0.92 30.96
CA LYS A 62 -3.33 0.72 32.25
C LYS A 62 -2.76 -0.71 32.37
N ALA A 63 -3.49 -1.71 31.90
CA ALA A 63 -3.01 -3.09 31.89
C ALA A 63 -1.76 -3.30 31.02
N VAL A 64 -1.69 -2.65 29.87
CA VAL A 64 -0.52 -2.74 28.98
C VAL A 64 0.67 -1.96 29.53
N GLU A 65 0.43 -0.80 30.15
CA GLU A 65 1.47 -0.02 30.84
C GLU A 65 2.11 -0.83 31.99
N GLU A 66 1.29 -1.46 32.83
CA GLU A 66 1.75 -2.32 33.94
C GLU A 66 2.37 -3.64 33.45
N ALA A 67 1.98 -4.14 32.28
CA ALA A 67 2.62 -5.30 31.67
C ALA A 67 4.09 -5.00 31.33
N GLY A 68 4.40 -3.77 30.91
CA GLY A 68 5.69 -3.35 30.36
C GLY A 68 6.42 -2.23 31.11
N VAL A 69 6.61 -2.35 32.43
CA VAL A 69 7.26 -1.43 33.41
C VAL A 69 8.50 -0.59 32.94
N TYR A 70 9.08 -0.82 31.76
CA TYR A 70 10.17 -0.02 31.15
C TYR A 70 9.78 0.92 29.99
N LEU A 71 8.49 1.10 29.67
CA LEU A 71 8.04 2.08 28.66
C LEU A 71 8.01 3.54 29.14
N GLU A 72 8.51 3.78 30.35
CA GLU A 72 8.39 5.01 31.15
C GLU A 72 9.20 6.23 30.68
N SER A 73 9.76 6.30 29.46
CA SER A 73 10.44 7.54 29.01
C SER A 73 9.95 8.16 27.71
N THR A 74 9.03 7.54 26.96
CA THR A 74 8.66 8.03 25.61
C THR A 74 7.20 8.41 25.41
N PHE A 75 6.40 8.47 26.47
CA PHE A 75 5.03 8.97 26.38
C PHE A 75 4.89 10.23 27.24
N HIS A 76 5.25 11.38 26.66
CA HIS A 76 4.84 12.65 27.23
C HIS A 76 3.42 12.92 26.74
N ASP A 77 2.43 12.77 27.62
CA ASP A 77 1.11 13.36 27.41
C ASP A 77 1.30 14.89 27.35
N VAL A 78 1.30 15.46 26.14
CA VAL A 78 1.39 16.91 25.94
C VAL A 78 -0.03 17.47 25.84
N GLU A 79 -0.61 17.82 26.98
CA GLU A 79 -1.65 18.84 27.04
C GLU A 79 -1.03 20.20 27.39
N LYS A 80 -1.25 21.19 26.52
CA LYS A 80 -1.06 22.60 26.87
C LYS A 80 -2.27 23.38 26.37
N GLU A 81 -3.05 23.91 27.31
CA GLU A 81 -4.12 24.87 27.01
C GLU A 81 -3.57 26.29 26.84
N SER A 82 -3.99 26.95 25.75
CA SER A 82 -4.83 28.16 25.79
C SER A 82 -4.68 28.94 24.48
N GLY A 83 -5.79 29.26 23.80
CA GLY A 83 -5.80 30.25 22.72
C GLY A 83 -6.41 29.86 21.36
N GLY A 84 -7.19 28.77 21.26
CA GLY A 84 -8.08 28.56 20.10
C GLY A 84 -7.74 27.38 19.20
N ARG A 85 -8.13 26.19 19.66
CA ARG A 85 -8.27 24.90 18.94
C ARG A 85 -6.99 24.22 18.44
N SER A 86 -6.34 23.56 19.40
CA SER A 86 -5.55 22.34 19.18
C SER A 86 -6.41 21.11 19.49
N THR A 87 -6.47 20.15 18.56
CA THR A 87 -6.93 18.78 18.85
C THR A 87 -6.10 17.81 18.02
N GLN A 88 -5.20 17.08 18.67
CA GLN A 88 -4.80 15.76 18.22
C GLN A 88 -5.01 14.82 19.40
N VAL A 89 -5.94 13.89 19.22
CA VAL A 89 -6.23 12.85 20.22
C VAL A 89 -5.58 11.56 19.77
N SER A 90 -4.87 10.99 20.73
CA SER A 90 -4.22 9.69 20.90
C SER A 90 -5.10 8.44 20.64
N SER A 91 -6.03 8.48 19.68
CA SER A 91 -6.93 7.34 19.42
C SER A 91 -6.27 6.20 18.63
N LEU A 92 -5.32 6.53 17.74
CA LEU A 92 -4.60 5.55 16.93
C LEU A 92 -3.59 4.76 17.77
N GLU A 93 -2.92 5.43 18.70
CA GLU A 93 -1.95 4.83 19.64
C GLU A 93 -2.65 3.81 20.56
N ILE A 94 -3.83 4.16 21.08
CA ILE A 94 -4.64 3.26 21.94
C ILE A 94 -5.10 2.01 21.18
N ARG A 95 -5.54 2.14 19.92
CA ARG A 95 -5.99 0.98 19.11
C ARG A 95 -4.87 -0.01 18.83
N THR A 96 -3.66 0.49 18.58
CA THR A 96 -2.49 -0.35 18.29
C THR A 96 -1.98 -1.06 19.55
N ILE A 97 -2.07 -0.42 20.72
CA ILE A 97 -1.70 -1.00 22.01
C ILE A 97 -2.72 -2.07 22.44
N ALA A 98 -4.03 -1.83 22.21
CA ALA A 98 -5.08 -2.81 22.48
C ALA A 98 -4.95 -4.09 21.63
N ALA A 99 -4.30 -4.03 20.47
CA ALA A 99 -4.06 -5.20 19.62
C ALA A 99 -3.07 -6.21 20.22
N ALA A 100 -2.26 -5.81 21.22
CA ALA A 100 -1.36 -6.70 21.94
C ALA A 100 -2.04 -7.42 23.12
N ILE A 101 -3.28 -7.06 23.45
CA ILE A 101 -4.08 -7.73 24.46
C ILE A 101 -4.76 -8.92 23.78
N THR A 102 -4.40 -10.13 24.18
CA THR A 102 -4.95 -11.36 23.60
C THR A 102 -6.28 -11.74 24.23
N GLU A 103 -6.50 -11.37 25.50
CA GLU A 103 -7.72 -11.64 26.24
C GLU A 103 -8.01 -10.54 27.25
N THR A 104 -9.29 -10.16 27.40
CA THR A 104 -9.76 -9.24 28.44
C THR A 104 -10.98 -9.83 29.13
N GLU A 105 -10.87 -10.05 30.44
CA GLU A 105 -11.95 -10.51 31.31
C GLU A 105 -12.37 -9.36 32.25
N ILE A 106 -13.67 -9.04 32.29
CA ILE A 106 -14.20 -8.03 33.20
C ILE A 106 -14.47 -8.69 34.55
N LEU A 107 -13.70 -8.32 35.57
CA LEU A 107 -13.83 -8.85 36.93
C LEU A 107 -14.91 -8.11 37.73
N GLU A 108 -15.01 -6.80 37.53
CA GLU A 108 -15.94 -5.94 38.24
C GLU A 108 -16.35 -4.79 37.31
N SER A 109 -17.65 -4.46 37.29
CA SER A 109 -18.17 -3.29 36.61
C SER A 109 -19.28 -2.69 37.45
N SER A 110 -19.15 -1.42 37.77
CA SER A 110 -20.14 -0.71 38.57
C SER A 110 -20.33 0.72 38.07
N ARG A 111 -21.53 1.24 38.33
CA ARG A 111 -21.90 2.61 38.02
C ARG A 111 -22.28 3.30 39.32
N SER A 112 -21.76 4.49 39.52
CA SER A 112 -22.05 5.34 40.68
C SER A 112 -22.35 6.76 40.22
N PHE A 113 -22.74 7.62 41.15
CA PHE A 113 -22.96 9.03 40.89
C PHE A 113 -22.08 9.84 41.81
N GLU A 114 -21.31 10.76 41.25
CA GLU A 114 -20.52 11.72 42.00
C GLU A 114 -20.88 13.12 41.52
N ARG A 115 -21.38 13.97 42.43
CA ARG A 115 -21.80 15.35 42.13
C ARG A 115 -22.76 15.44 40.93
N ASP A 116 -23.78 14.58 40.91
CA ASP A 116 -24.78 14.47 39.84
C ASP A 116 -24.27 14.02 38.46
N ARG A 117 -23.03 13.52 38.37
CA ARG A 117 -22.49 12.92 37.13
C ARG A 117 -22.34 11.40 37.26
N PRO A 118 -22.73 10.62 36.24
CA PRO A 118 -22.47 9.18 36.20
C PRO A 118 -20.97 8.90 36.17
N VAL A 119 -20.50 8.07 37.09
CA VAL A 119 -19.12 7.57 37.16
C VAL A 119 -19.14 6.07 36.89
N PHE A 120 -18.39 5.65 35.89
CA PHE A 120 -18.20 4.25 35.51
C PHE A 120 -16.90 3.75 36.11
N PHE A 121 -16.95 2.60 36.77
CA PHE A 121 -15.78 1.89 37.26
C PHE A 121 -15.72 0.52 36.60
N ILE A 122 -14.53 0.13 36.17
CA ILE A 122 -14.27 -1.21 35.67
C ILE A 122 -12.96 -1.74 36.25
N ARG A 123 -12.93 -3.01 36.58
CA ARG A 123 -11.73 -3.78 36.88
C ARG A 123 -11.66 -4.96 35.91
N ILE A 124 -10.54 -5.08 35.21
CA ILE A 124 -10.32 -6.11 34.22
C ILE A 124 -9.10 -6.95 34.58
N ARG A 125 -9.08 -8.19 34.12
CA ARG A 125 -7.89 -9.00 33.96
C ARG A 125 -7.59 -9.06 32.47
N ALA A 126 -6.41 -8.61 32.07
CA ALA A 126 -5.97 -8.64 30.69
C ALA A 126 -4.73 -9.53 30.55
N THR A 127 -4.70 -10.35 29.50
CA THR A 127 -3.51 -11.09 29.10
C THR A 127 -2.85 -10.34 27.96
N VAL A 128 -1.61 -9.90 28.18
CA VAL A 128 -0.84 -9.09 27.22
C VAL A 128 0.28 -9.95 26.66
N ASP A 129 0.37 -10.04 25.33
CA ASP A 129 1.51 -10.63 24.65
C ASP A 129 2.62 -9.59 24.49
N ILE A 130 3.73 -9.79 25.20
CA ILE A 130 4.84 -8.84 25.25
C ILE A 130 5.58 -8.79 23.89
N ASP A 131 5.64 -9.91 23.16
CA ASP A 131 6.34 -9.98 21.88
C ASP A 131 5.58 -9.18 20.80
N SER A 132 4.27 -9.40 20.71
CA SER A 132 3.37 -8.63 19.83
C SER A 132 3.34 -7.14 20.19
N LEU A 133 3.36 -6.80 21.49
CA LEU A 133 3.44 -5.41 21.95
C LEU A 133 4.74 -4.74 21.48
N THR A 134 5.87 -5.45 21.57
CA THR A 134 7.19 -4.93 21.18
C THR A 134 7.30 -4.71 19.67
N ASP A 135 6.69 -5.58 18.86
CA ASP A 135 6.60 -5.40 17.41
C ASP A 135 5.70 -4.22 17.03
N ALA A 136 4.55 -4.08 17.69
CA ALA A 136 3.63 -2.97 17.46
C ALA A 136 4.28 -1.61 17.76
N ILE A 137 5.05 -1.51 18.85
CA ILE A 137 5.80 -0.30 19.23
C ILE A 137 6.89 0.03 18.21
N ARG A 138 7.68 -0.97 17.77
CA ARG A 138 8.72 -0.76 16.75
C ARG A 138 8.14 -0.25 15.43
N ARG A 139 7.00 -0.78 15.00
CA ARG A 139 6.28 -0.32 13.80
C ARG A 139 5.86 1.14 13.95
N LEU A 140 5.20 1.50 15.05
CA LEU A 140 4.78 2.87 15.32
C LEU A 140 5.96 3.86 15.30
N GLN A 141 7.08 3.51 15.96
CA GLN A 141 8.28 4.36 15.97
C GLN A 141 8.85 4.56 14.55
N SER A 142 8.90 3.49 13.76
CA SER A 142 9.38 3.56 12.38
C SER A 142 8.47 4.42 11.48
N GLU A 143 7.14 4.29 11.64
CA GLU A 143 6.16 5.10 10.92
C GLU A 143 6.24 6.58 11.32
N GLN A 144 6.45 6.87 12.61
CA GLN A 144 6.60 8.23 13.10
C GLN A 144 7.89 8.87 12.58
N GLN A 145 9.01 8.15 12.59
CA GLN A 145 10.27 8.61 12.01
C GLN A 145 10.14 8.84 10.50
N LEU A 146 9.48 7.92 9.78
CA LEU A 146 9.22 8.06 8.35
C LEU A 146 8.32 9.27 8.06
N ALA A 147 7.26 9.48 8.85
CA ALA A 147 6.36 10.62 8.71
C ALA A 147 7.04 11.96 9.06
N GLN A 148 7.97 11.98 10.01
CA GLN A 148 8.78 13.15 10.33
C GLN A 148 9.78 13.44 9.21
N HIS A 149 10.49 12.42 8.73
CA HIS A 149 11.44 12.54 7.62
C HIS A 149 10.74 13.01 6.34
N PHE A 150 9.55 12.46 6.03
CA PHE A 150 8.73 12.91 4.92
C PHE A 150 8.31 14.38 5.06
N ARG A 151 7.87 14.80 6.26
CA ARG A 151 7.55 16.21 6.54
C ARG A 151 8.78 17.12 6.39
N GLN A 152 9.96 16.67 6.78
CA GLN A 152 11.20 17.40 6.60
C GLN A 152 11.55 17.53 5.11
N LEU A 153 11.50 16.43 4.35
CA LEU A 153 11.72 16.43 2.90
C LEU A 153 10.73 17.36 2.19
N GLN A 154 9.46 17.39 2.59
CA GLN A 154 8.49 18.31 2.01
C GLN A 154 8.83 19.78 2.28
N ARG A 155 9.32 20.12 3.49
CA ARG A 155 9.76 21.47 3.83
C ARG A 155 11.00 21.87 3.04
N GLU A 156 11.98 20.99 2.94
CA GLU A 156 13.20 21.21 2.15
C GLU A 156 12.85 21.38 0.66
N ASN A 157 11.96 20.56 0.11
CA ASN A 157 11.51 20.70 -1.28
C ASN A 157 10.79 22.03 -1.50
N HIS A 158 9.97 22.46 -0.55
CA HIS A 158 9.30 23.76 -0.61
C HIS A 158 10.29 24.93 -0.55
N GLN A 159 11.28 24.85 0.34
CA GLN A 159 12.33 25.85 0.50
C GLN A 159 13.26 25.91 -0.72
N LEU A 160 13.63 24.77 -1.28
CA LEU A 160 14.40 24.71 -2.52
C LEU A 160 13.62 25.33 -3.68
N ARG A 161 12.31 25.05 -3.79
CA ARG A 161 11.44 25.68 -4.79
C ARG A 161 11.33 27.20 -4.60
N SER A 162 11.24 27.69 -3.36
CA SER A 162 11.22 29.13 -3.11
C SER A 162 12.57 29.77 -3.42
N GLN A 163 13.68 29.15 -3.05
CA GLN A 163 15.03 29.60 -3.41
C GLN A 163 15.25 29.60 -4.93
N LEU A 164 14.75 28.60 -5.65
CA LEU A 164 14.83 28.53 -7.10
C LEU A 164 14.02 29.67 -7.74
N LYS A 165 12.85 29.97 -7.18
CA LYS A 165 12.04 31.12 -7.59
C LYS A 165 12.74 32.44 -7.27
N GLU A 166 13.39 32.57 -6.11
CA GLU A 166 14.09 33.79 -5.70
C GLU A 166 15.37 34.03 -6.53
N LEU A 167 16.15 32.99 -6.81
CA LEU A 167 17.29 33.04 -7.73
C LEU A 167 16.89 33.40 -9.16
N GLN A 168 15.69 33.00 -9.60
CA GLN A 168 15.13 33.42 -10.88
C GLN A 168 14.73 34.90 -10.92
N HIS A 169 14.54 35.55 -9.75
CA HIS A 169 14.07 36.93 -9.64
C HIS A 169 15.13 37.92 -9.12
N GLN A 170 16.34 37.50 -8.74
CA GLN A 170 17.41 38.43 -8.35
C GLN A 170 18.02 39.13 -9.59
N PRO A 171 18.05 40.47 -9.65
CA PRO A 171 18.74 41.19 -10.70
C PRO A 171 20.25 41.23 -10.38
N ILE A 172 21.05 40.46 -11.11
CA ILE A 172 22.52 40.51 -11.03
C ILE A 172 22.98 41.84 -11.64
N GLY A 173 23.28 42.82 -10.78
CA GLY A 173 24.01 44.01 -11.16
C GLY A 173 25.48 43.70 -11.36
N VAL A 174 25.96 43.74 -12.61
CA VAL A 174 27.24 44.33 -13.07
C VAL A 174 27.30 44.21 -14.60
N ARG A 175 27.72 45.30 -15.26
CA ARG A 175 27.66 45.58 -16.70
C ARG A 175 28.49 44.64 -17.59
N MET A 176 27.84 44.21 -18.68
CA MET A 176 28.35 44.05 -20.06
C MET A 176 29.57 43.16 -20.31
N LEU A 177 29.31 41.85 -20.39
CA LEU A 177 29.56 41.04 -21.59
C LEU A 177 28.34 40.15 -21.75
N ALA A 178 27.65 40.25 -22.90
CA ALA A 178 26.44 39.47 -23.18
C ALA A 178 26.79 37.99 -23.33
N ILE A 179 26.80 37.27 -22.22
CA ILE A 179 26.72 35.81 -22.18
C ILE A 179 25.55 35.50 -21.25
N ASN A 180 24.43 35.08 -21.86
CA ASN A 180 23.20 34.73 -21.18
C ASN A 180 23.46 33.73 -20.04
N PRO A 181 22.89 33.89 -18.82
CA PRO A 181 23.25 33.07 -17.65
C PRO A 181 22.74 31.63 -17.70
N ASN A 182 22.06 31.23 -18.77
CA ASN A 182 21.79 29.84 -19.12
C ASN A 182 22.21 29.72 -20.59
N GLY A 183 23.09 28.78 -20.94
CA GLY A 183 23.64 28.60 -22.29
C GLY A 183 22.61 28.22 -23.38
N LYS A 184 21.35 28.61 -23.27
CA LYS A 184 20.28 28.39 -24.25
C LYS A 184 19.97 29.69 -25.00
N SER A 185 19.75 29.58 -26.30
CA SER A 185 19.53 30.71 -27.22
C SER A 185 18.28 31.53 -26.84
N ALA A 186 18.24 32.79 -27.28
CA ALA A 186 17.03 33.61 -27.18
C ALA A 186 15.81 32.93 -27.84
N SER A 187 16.04 32.13 -28.88
CA SER A 187 15.00 31.35 -29.55
C SER A 187 14.41 30.26 -28.65
N HIS A 188 15.21 29.60 -27.81
CA HIS A 188 14.73 28.63 -26.82
C HIS A 188 13.83 29.30 -25.76
N GLN A 189 14.18 30.50 -25.30
CA GLN A 189 13.36 31.24 -24.33
C GLN A 189 12.00 31.61 -24.95
N GLN A 190 11.99 32.08 -26.19
CA GLN A 190 10.75 32.35 -26.92
C GLN A 190 9.90 31.08 -27.09
N ALA A 191 10.52 29.98 -27.56
CA ALA A 191 9.86 28.69 -27.69
C ALA A 191 9.21 28.22 -26.39
N ARG A 192 9.91 28.39 -25.26
CA ARG A 192 9.39 28.08 -23.92
C ARG A 192 8.17 28.93 -23.57
N THR A 193 8.20 30.24 -23.80
CA THR A 193 7.03 31.11 -23.51
C THR A 193 5.80 30.71 -24.32
N VAL A 194 5.99 30.36 -25.60
CA VAL A 194 4.90 29.87 -26.46
C VAL A 194 4.40 28.50 -26.00
N LEU A 195 5.27 27.62 -25.51
CA LEU A 195 4.84 26.35 -24.94
C LEU A 195 4.05 26.54 -23.64
N GLU A 196 4.47 27.47 -22.78
CA GLU A 196 3.75 27.79 -21.55
C GLU A 196 2.32 28.28 -21.85
N THR A 197 2.11 29.09 -22.90
CA THR A 197 0.75 29.47 -23.32
C THR A 197 -0.05 28.29 -23.86
N ALA A 198 0.59 27.37 -24.61
CA ALA A 198 -0.04 26.13 -25.09
C ALA A 198 -0.57 25.28 -23.93
N LEU A 199 0.20 25.15 -22.85
CA LEU A 199 -0.18 24.33 -21.68
C LEU A 199 -1.42 24.84 -20.94
N HIS A 200 -1.64 26.16 -20.93
CA HIS A 200 -2.80 26.80 -20.31
C HIS A 200 -4.03 26.86 -21.24
N THR A 201 -3.87 26.51 -22.50
CA THR A 201 -4.95 26.54 -23.49
C THR A 201 -5.78 25.27 -23.43
N SER A 202 -7.11 25.40 -23.30
CA SER A 202 -8.06 24.28 -23.26
C SER A 202 -8.46 23.77 -24.66
N ASN A 203 -8.34 24.61 -25.69
CA ASN A 203 -8.61 24.23 -27.07
C ASN A 203 -7.45 23.40 -27.64
N LEU A 204 -7.74 22.15 -28.01
CA LEU A 204 -6.74 21.20 -28.52
C LEU A 204 -6.12 21.64 -29.85
N ARG A 205 -6.88 22.31 -30.73
CA ARG A 205 -6.35 22.80 -32.01
C ARG A 205 -5.34 23.92 -31.81
N ASP A 206 -5.68 24.89 -30.95
CA ASP A 206 -4.80 26.00 -30.61
C ASP A 206 -3.54 25.50 -29.88
N LYS A 207 -3.69 24.50 -29.01
CA LYS A 207 -2.58 23.83 -28.33
C LYS A 207 -1.61 23.16 -29.31
N ILE A 208 -2.12 22.51 -30.35
CA ILE A 208 -1.28 21.94 -31.43
C ILE A 208 -0.55 23.03 -32.19
N GLN A 209 -1.23 24.14 -32.52
CA GLN A 209 -0.61 25.24 -33.25
C GLN A 209 0.52 25.89 -32.42
N LEU A 210 0.25 26.24 -31.17
CA LEU A 210 1.25 26.83 -30.27
C LEU A 210 2.43 25.89 -30.03
N SER A 211 2.18 24.59 -29.86
CA SER A 211 3.26 23.60 -29.72
C SER A 211 4.08 23.47 -31.02
N THR A 212 3.44 23.65 -32.18
CA THR A 212 4.13 23.68 -33.48
C THR A 212 4.99 24.92 -33.62
N ASP A 213 4.47 26.09 -33.26
CA ASP A 213 5.21 27.36 -33.28
C ASP A 213 6.40 27.32 -32.30
N ALA A 214 6.24 26.69 -31.13
CA ALA A 214 7.36 26.47 -30.21
C ALA A 214 8.44 25.54 -30.81
N THR A 215 8.04 24.53 -31.58
CA THR A 215 8.99 23.63 -32.26
C THR A 215 9.77 24.36 -33.37
N THR A 216 9.14 25.27 -34.12
CA THR A 216 9.82 26.01 -35.19
C THR A 216 10.79 27.07 -34.67
N LEU A 217 10.54 27.58 -33.46
CA LEU A 217 11.45 28.50 -32.76
C LEU A 217 12.70 27.81 -32.24
N ASP A 218 12.59 26.56 -31.79
CA ASP A 218 13.73 25.75 -31.37
C ASP A 218 13.54 24.26 -31.73
N ASP A 219 14.19 23.84 -32.81
CA ASP A 219 14.12 22.47 -33.34
C ASP A 219 14.71 21.40 -32.42
N HIS A 220 15.51 21.79 -31.42
CA HIS A 220 16.10 20.88 -30.42
C HIS A 220 15.30 20.86 -29.12
N TYR A 221 14.24 21.66 -29.00
CA TYR A 221 13.38 21.66 -27.83
C TYR A 221 12.38 20.51 -27.89
N VAL A 222 12.52 19.56 -26.95
CA VAL A 222 11.76 18.31 -26.96
C VAL A 222 10.33 18.47 -26.44
N ASP A 223 10.13 19.31 -25.43
CA ASP A 223 8.84 19.42 -24.73
C ASP A 223 7.65 19.77 -25.64
N PRO A 224 7.76 20.68 -26.63
CA PRO A 224 6.67 20.95 -27.56
C PRO A 224 6.23 19.73 -28.37
N LEU A 225 7.16 18.85 -28.77
CA LEU A 225 6.83 17.61 -29.48
C LEU A 225 6.03 16.67 -28.59
N ILE A 226 6.41 16.55 -27.31
CA ILE A 226 5.70 15.71 -26.33
C ILE A 226 4.28 16.24 -26.11
N VAL A 227 4.12 17.55 -25.89
CA VAL A 227 2.82 18.18 -25.68
C VAL A 227 1.93 18.03 -26.91
N ARG A 228 2.48 18.24 -28.11
CA ARG A 228 1.75 18.06 -29.37
C ARG A 228 1.34 16.61 -29.60
N GLY A 229 2.25 15.67 -29.37
CA GLY A 229 2.00 14.23 -29.46
C GLY A 229 0.90 13.76 -28.50
N GLN A 230 0.93 14.21 -27.25
CA GLN A 230 -0.13 13.93 -26.26
C GLN A 230 -1.47 14.55 -26.68
N THR A 231 -1.45 15.76 -27.24
CA THR A 231 -2.67 16.43 -27.73
C THR A 231 -3.28 15.65 -28.90
N TYR A 232 -2.46 15.09 -29.80
CA TYR A 232 -2.94 14.18 -30.85
C TYR A 232 -3.57 12.90 -30.27
N LEU A 233 -2.98 12.28 -29.25
CA LEU A 233 -3.58 11.12 -28.59
C LEU A 233 -4.92 11.44 -27.91
N GLN A 234 -5.07 12.66 -27.39
CA GLN A 234 -6.35 13.14 -26.86
C GLN A 234 -7.40 13.28 -27.97
N LEU A 235 -7.01 13.82 -29.14
CA LEU A 235 -7.89 13.89 -30.31
C LEU A 235 -8.25 12.50 -30.85
N VAL A 236 -7.32 11.54 -30.84
CA VAL A 236 -7.60 10.13 -31.15
C VAL A 236 -8.68 9.58 -30.23
N SER A 237 -8.56 9.80 -28.93
CA SER A 237 -9.54 9.34 -27.92
C SER A 237 -10.92 9.97 -28.13
N LEU A 238 -10.96 11.27 -28.48
CA LEU A 238 -12.19 11.98 -28.79
C LEU A 238 -12.83 11.47 -30.08
N ALA A 239 -12.05 11.31 -31.16
CA ALA A 239 -12.52 10.79 -32.44
C ALA A 239 -13.06 9.36 -32.30
N PHE A 240 -12.36 8.51 -31.55
CA PHE A 240 -12.78 7.15 -31.27
C PHE A 240 -14.10 7.09 -30.49
N SER A 241 -14.26 7.94 -29.45
CA SER A 241 -15.50 7.98 -28.66
C SER A 241 -16.71 8.52 -29.44
N GLN A 242 -16.48 9.41 -30.40
CA GLN A 242 -17.52 9.98 -31.26
C GLN A 242 -17.85 9.12 -32.50
N GLN A 243 -17.28 7.90 -32.60
CA GLN A 243 -17.42 7.03 -33.77
C GLN A 243 -17.02 7.73 -35.09
N ALA A 244 -16.03 8.62 -35.03
CA ALA A 244 -15.52 9.33 -36.20
C ALA A 244 -14.93 8.35 -37.23
N GLN A 245 -14.72 8.84 -38.46
CA GLN A 245 -14.16 8.05 -39.53
C GLN A 245 -12.76 7.51 -39.16
N SER A 246 -12.54 6.21 -39.44
CA SER A 246 -11.28 5.52 -39.15
C SER A 246 -10.03 6.22 -39.73
N SER A 247 -10.19 6.97 -40.83
CA SER A 247 -9.12 7.75 -41.45
C SER A 247 -8.61 8.90 -40.58
N GLU A 248 -9.51 9.63 -39.90
CA GLU A 248 -9.18 10.81 -39.12
C GLU A 248 -8.39 10.43 -37.85
N TYR A 249 -8.86 9.40 -37.13
CA TYR A 249 -8.14 8.88 -35.97
C TYR A 249 -6.73 8.36 -36.36
N LYS A 250 -6.61 7.69 -37.51
CA LYS A 250 -5.34 7.14 -37.99
C LYS A 250 -4.32 8.23 -38.32
N ASP A 251 -4.77 9.35 -38.87
CA ASP A 251 -3.91 10.51 -39.14
C ASP A 251 -3.33 11.11 -37.85
N TYR A 252 -4.17 11.39 -36.86
CA TYR A 252 -3.70 11.89 -35.56
C TYR A 252 -2.75 10.91 -34.86
N LEU A 253 -3.04 9.61 -34.92
CA LEU A 253 -2.18 8.59 -34.33
C LEU A 253 -0.79 8.55 -34.99
N ASN A 254 -0.72 8.67 -36.32
CA ASN A 254 0.55 8.75 -37.04
C ASN A 254 1.35 10.01 -36.70
N LYS A 255 0.67 11.15 -36.52
CA LYS A 255 1.30 12.40 -36.08
C LYS A 255 1.86 12.28 -34.67
N ALA A 256 1.09 11.72 -33.74
CA ALA A 256 1.56 11.43 -32.38
C ALA A 256 2.81 10.53 -32.39
N LYS A 257 2.78 9.45 -33.17
CA LYS A 257 3.92 8.54 -33.34
C LYS A 257 5.18 9.28 -33.78
N THR A 258 5.05 10.12 -34.82
CA THR A 258 6.17 10.88 -35.39
C THR A 258 6.75 11.86 -34.38
N ASP A 259 5.90 12.54 -33.60
CA ASP A 259 6.34 13.49 -32.59
C ASP A 259 7.11 12.80 -31.45
N PHE A 260 6.62 11.66 -30.94
CA PHE A 260 7.33 10.91 -29.91
C PHE A 260 8.63 10.28 -30.42
N GLU A 261 8.65 9.79 -31.67
CA GLU A 261 9.88 9.27 -32.30
C GLU A 261 10.93 10.37 -32.46
N ARG A 262 10.52 11.57 -32.89
CA ARG A 262 11.43 12.73 -32.96
C ARG A 262 11.89 13.18 -31.58
N ALA A 263 11.00 13.19 -30.59
CA ALA A 263 11.34 13.54 -29.20
C ALA A 263 12.39 12.58 -28.62
N ILE A 264 12.24 11.27 -28.83
CA ILE A 264 13.22 10.26 -28.42
C ILE A 264 14.55 10.41 -29.17
N ALA A 265 14.51 10.76 -30.47
CA ALA A 265 15.73 10.99 -31.25
C ALA A 265 16.53 12.21 -30.75
N LEU A 266 15.85 13.24 -30.25
CA LEU A 266 16.47 14.44 -29.67
C LEU A 266 16.93 14.21 -28.23
N ASP A 267 16.15 13.52 -27.41
CA ASP A 267 16.47 13.14 -26.04
C ASP A 267 16.02 11.71 -25.73
N ALA A 268 16.94 10.77 -25.89
CA ALA A 268 16.70 9.36 -25.66
C ALA A 268 16.41 9.01 -24.19
N LYS A 269 16.70 9.92 -23.24
CA LYS A 269 16.47 9.72 -21.80
C LYS A 269 15.17 10.38 -21.33
N ASN A 270 14.39 10.97 -22.23
CA ASN A 270 13.14 11.62 -21.87
C ASN A 270 12.04 10.58 -21.56
N VAL A 271 11.70 10.45 -20.29
CA VAL A 271 10.67 9.52 -19.80
C VAL A 271 9.30 9.74 -20.46
N TRP A 272 8.87 10.99 -20.64
CA TRP A 272 7.55 11.30 -21.19
C TRP A 272 7.42 10.94 -22.67
N ALA A 273 8.52 11.03 -23.43
CA ALA A 273 8.54 10.61 -24.83
C ALA A 273 8.39 9.09 -24.97
N TRP A 274 9.04 8.32 -24.09
CA TRP A 274 8.89 6.86 -24.04
C TRP A 274 7.50 6.41 -23.56
N ILE A 275 6.90 7.10 -22.59
CA ILE A 275 5.50 6.88 -22.18
C ILE A 275 4.58 7.09 -23.38
N GLY A 276 4.71 8.23 -24.07
CA GLY A 276 3.89 8.55 -25.24
C GLY A 276 4.05 7.55 -26.39
N LYS A 277 5.26 7.03 -26.62
CA LYS A 277 5.50 5.93 -27.56
C LYS A 277 4.75 4.66 -27.14
N GLY A 278 4.78 4.31 -25.86
CA GLY A 278 3.99 3.21 -25.30
C GLY A 278 2.51 3.38 -25.57
N ASP A 279 1.95 4.57 -25.31
CA ASP A 279 0.54 4.87 -25.54
C ASP A 279 0.14 4.73 -27.01
N VAL A 280 0.97 5.24 -27.92
CA VAL A 280 0.77 5.06 -29.37
C VAL A 280 0.75 3.58 -29.75
N LEU A 281 1.66 2.77 -29.21
CA LEU A 281 1.74 1.33 -29.49
C LEU A 281 0.51 0.57 -28.95
N VAL A 282 -0.05 1.00 -27.80
CA VAL A 282 -1.33 0.48 -27.30
C VAL A 282 -2.47 0.76 -28.30
N TRP A 283 -2.56 1.98 -28.82
CA TRP A 283 -3.54 2.34 -29.85
C TRP A 283 -3.37 1.53 -31.15
N LEU A 284 -2.13 1.21 -31.50
CA LEU A 284 -1.80 0.35 -32.65
C LEU A 284 -2.03 -1.15 -32.41
N LYS A 285 -2.50 -1.53 -31.20
CA LYS A 285 -2.70 -2.93 -30.78
C LYS A 285 -1.40 -3.75 -30.83
N GLN A 286 -0.30 -3.11 -30.45
CA GLN A 286 1.05 -3.69 -30.34
C GLN A 286 1.45 -3.74 -28.85
N PRO A 287 0.82 -4.61 -28.04
CA PRO A 287 0.98 -4.58 -26.57
C PRO A 287 2.36 -5.03 -26.10
N ASP A 288 3.06 -5.87 -26.85
CA ASP A 288 4.39 -6.38 -26.47
C ASP A 288 5.46 -5.28 -26.68
N GLU A 289 5.38 -4.55 -27.80
CA GLU A 289 6.22 -3.38 -28.06
C GLU A 289 5.89 -2.23 -27.08
N ALA A 290 4.60 -2.03 -26.76
CA ALA A 290 4.18 -1.06 -25.76
C ALA A 290 4.78 -1.39 -24.38
N ALA A 291 4.73 -2.66 -23.97
CA ALA A 291 5.34 -3.10 -22.72
C ALA A 291 6.85 -2.84 -22.71
N ALA A 292 7.57 -3.14 -23.81
CA ALA A 292 8.99 -2.81 -23.90
C ALA A 292 9.27 -1.30 -23.76
N ALA A 293 8.43 -0.44 -24.34
CA ALA A 293 8.57 1.01 -24.18
C ALA A 293 8.38 1.47 -22.73
N TYR A 294 7.42 0.90 -22.00
CA TYR A 294 7.25 1.21 -20.57
C TYR A 294 8.32 0.59 -19.67
N GLU A 295 8.85 -0.58 -20.03
CA GLU A 295 10.02 -1.17 -19.33
C GLU A 295 11.23 -0.24 -19.45
N GLN A 296 11.47 0.35 -20.64
CA GLN A 296 12.50 1.38 -20.83
C GLN A 296 12.28 2.62 -19.96
N VAL A 297 11.02 3.03 -19.74
CA VAL A 297 10.72 4.12 -18.80
C VAL A 297 11.15 3.76 -17.38
N LEU A 298 10.86 2.54 -16.92
CA LEU A 298 11.24 2.09 -15.57
C LEU A 298 12.75 1.87 -15.39
N GLU A 299 13.49 1.63 -16.48
CA GLU A 299 14.96 1.65 -16.47
C GLU A 299 15.52 3.06 -16.28
N LEU A 300 14.86 4.08 -16.85
CA LEU A 300 15.24 5.49 -16.73
C LEU A 300 14.80 6.11 -15.40
N ASP A 301 13.57 5.80 -14.97
CA ASP A 301 12.96 6.25 -13.73
C ASP A 301 12.15 5.12 -13.07
N PRO A 302 12.73 4.42 -12.06
CA PRO A 302 12.05 3.35 -11.34
C PRO A 302 10.75 3.76 -10.63
N PHE A 303 10.56 5.05 -10.38
CA PHE A 303 9.42 5.63 -9.69
C PHE A 303 8.36 6.23 -10.64
N ALA A 304 8.49 5.99 -11.95
CA ALA A 304 7.48 6.38 -12.93
C ALA A 304 6.21 5.53 -12.78
N ASP A 305 5.35 5.90 -11.83
CA ASP A 305 4.11 5.21 -11.49
C ASP A 305 3.20 5.00 -12.71
N ILE A 306 3.15 5.97 -13.62
CA ILE A 306 2.36 5.92 -14.85
C ILE A 306 2.79 4.73 -15.71
N ALA A 307 4.07 4.60 -16.03
CA ALA A 307 4.58 3.50 -16.84
C ALA A 307 4.36 2.14 -16.18
N ARG A 308 4.54 2.07 -14.85
CA ARG A 308 4.25 0.85 -14.07
C ARG A 308 2.77 0.46 -14.15
N GLN A 309 1.86 1.41 -13.99
CA GLN A 309 0.41 1.17 -14.11
C GLN A 309 0.04 0.64 -15.51
N HIS A 310 0.61 1.23 -16.57
CA HIS A 310 0.40 0.74 -17.93
C HIS A 310 0.95 -0.68 -18.12
N LEU A 311 2.13 -0.99 -17.58
CA LEU A 311 2.70 -2.35 -17.62
C LEU A 311 1.85 -3.37 -16.90
N ILE A 312 1.35 -3.04 -15.71
CA ILE A 312 0.45 -3.90 -14.93
C ILE A 312 -0.82 -4.17 -15.75
N SER A 313 -1.43 -3.13 -16.31
CA SER A 313 -2.64 -3.23 -17.12
C SER A 313 -2.43 -4.12 -18.35
N LEU A 314 -1.35 -3.90 -19.11
CA LEU A 314 -1.03 -4.68 -20.31
C LEU A 314 -0.71 -6.14 -19.97
N SER A 315 0.14 -6.38 -18.98
CA SER A 315 0.55 -7.73 -18.58
C SER A 315 -0.63 -8.52 -18.02
N THR A 316 -1.50 -7.89 -17.22
CA THR A 316 -2.71 -8.51 -16.69
C THR A 316 -3.71 -8.82 -17.81
N THR A 317 -3.84 -7.95 -18.81
CA THR A 317 -4.71 -8.18 -19.97
C THR A 317 -4.18 -9.33 -20.83
N LYS A 318 -2.86 -9.38 -21.08
CA LYS A 318 -2.20 -10.50 -21.79
C LYS A 318 -2.41 -11.82 -21.05
N ALA A 319 -2.16 -11.85 -19.75
CA ALA A 319 -2.37 -13.03 -18.92
C ALA A 319 -3.83 -13.47 -18.90
N ARG A 320 -4.78 -12.53 -18.89
CA ARG A 320 -6.22 -12.84 -18.96
C ARG A 320 -6.58 -13.51 -20.28
N HIS A 321 -6.13 -12.96 -21.40
CA HIS A 321 -6.35 -13.54 -22.72
C HIS A 321 -5.75 -14.96 -22.82
N GLN A 322 -4.54 -15.16 -22.29
CA GLN A 322 -3.91 -16.48 -22.20
C GLN A 322 -4.73 -17.45 -21.33
N ALA A 323 -5.22 -16.99 -20.17
CA ALA A 323 -6.07 -17.77 -19.28
C ALA A 323 -7.43 -18.14 -19.92
N ASP A 324 -8.06 -17.22 -20.64
CA ASP A 324 -9.30 -17.47 -21.39
C ASP A 324 -9.07 -18.51 -22.50
N SER A 325 -7.89 -18.49 -23.11
CA SER A 325 -7.41 -19.52 -24.05
C SER A 325 -6.95 -20.82 -23.38
N LYS A 326 -7.15 -20.97 -22.06
CA LYS A 326 -6.72 -22.10 -21.21
C LYS A 326 -5.20 -22.35 -21.21
N GLN A 327 -4.41 -21.35 -21.60
CA GLN A 327 -2.95 -21.39 -21.54
C GLN A 327 -2.48 -21.00 -20.13
N TRP A 328 -2.73 -21.88 -19.16
CA TRP A 328 -2.49 -21.61 -17.73
C TRP A 328 -1.02 -21.34 -17.39
N HIS A 329 -0.09 -22.13 -17.94
CA HIS A 329 1.34 -21.96 -17.67
C HIS A 329 1.90 -20.66 -18.27
N PRO A 330 1.63 -20.32 -19.55
CA PRO A 330 2.01 -19.00 -20.09
C PRO A 330 1.39 -17.83 -19.33
N ALA A 331 0.10 -17.91 -18.96
CA ALA A 331 -0.56 -16.87 -18.17
C ALA A 331 0.11 -16.68 -16.80
N LEU A 332 0.45 -17.78 -16.13
CA LEU A 332 1.15 -17.76 -14.85
C LEU A 332 2.55 -17.13 -14.99
N ALA A 333 3.32 -17.51 -16.01
CA ALA A 333 4.65 -16.96 -16.25
C ALA A 333 4.62 -15.44 -16.49
N THR A 334 3.63 -14.95 -17.26
CA THR A 334 3.42 -13.51 -17.48
C THR A 334 3.16 -12.78 -16.15
N LEU A 335 2.29 -13.31 -15.30
CA LEU A 335 1.97 -12.71 -13.99
C LEU A 335 3.13 -12.81 -13.00
N GLN A 336 3.92 -13.87 -13.05
CA GLN A 336 5.13 -14.00 -12.22
C GLN A 336 6.20 -12.99 -12.64
N LYS A 337 6.44 -12.79 -13.95
CA LYS A 337 7.36 -11.76 -14.44
C LYS A 337 6.95 -10.37 -13.90
N LEU A 338 5.66 -10.07 -13.92
CA LEU A 338 5.12 -8.80 -13.42
C LEU A 338 5.32 -8.64 -11.91
N LEU A 339 4.99 -9.67 -11.12
CA LEU A 339 4.90 -9.58 -9.66
C LEU A 339 6.21 -9.89 -8.92
N ASN A 340 7.21 -10.47 -9.59
CA ASN A 340 8.51 -10.78 -8.97
C ASN A 340 9.44 -9.57 -8.86
N ALA A 341 9.16 -8.46 -9.54
CA ALA A 341 9.92 -7.24 -9.35
C ALA A 341 9.73 -6.74 -7.90
N PRO A 342 10.77 -6.22 -7.22
CA PRO A 342 10.63 -5.64 -5.89
C PRO A 342 9.56 -4.53 -5.96
N THR A 343 8.42 -4.81 -5.34
CA THR A 343 7.25 -3.92 -5.37
C THR A 343 7.21 -3.15 -4.06
N HIS A 344 7.32 -1.83 -4.15
CA HIS A 344 7.07 -0.95 -3.00
C HIS A 344 5.62 -1.14 -2.52
N GLU A 345 5.38 -1.06 -1.21
CA GLU A 345 4.05 -1.34 -0.63
C GLU A 345 2.95 -0.44 -1.21
N SER A 346 3.28 0.81 -1.56
CA SER A 346 2.37 1.75 -2.22
C SER A 346 1.85 1.28 -3.58
N TRP A 347 2.51 0.28 -4.21
CA TRP A 347 2.14 -0.24 -5.52
C TRP A 347 1.27 -1.51 -5.46
N ILE A 348 1.16 -2.14 -4.29
CA ILE A 348 0.36 -3.35 -4.10
C ILE A 348 -1.11 -3.12 -4.52
N PRO A 349 -1.75 -1.95 -4.28
CA PRO A 349 -3.11 -1.69 -4.73
C PRO A 349 -3.34 -1.85 -6.24
N TYR A 350 -2.36 -1.47 -7.07
CA TYR A 350 -2.46 -1.57 -8.53
C TYR A 350 -2.34 -3.01 -9.05
N HIS A 351 -1.77 -3.93 -8.25
CA HIS A 351 -1.59 -5.34 -8.62
C HIS A 351 -2.76 -6.22 -8.20
N LYS A 352 -3.78 -5.67 -7.55
CA LYS A 352 -4.92 -6.43 -7.02
C LYS A 352 -5.54 -7.35 -8.07
N GLU A 353 -5.81 -6.85 -9.28
CA GLU A 353 -6.37 -7.68 -10.36
C GLU A 353 -5.41 -8.78 -10.81
N ALA A 354 -4.10 -8.53 -10.80
CA ALA A 354 -3.07 -9.50 -11.18
C ALA A 354 -3.02 -10.66 -10.16
N TYR A 355 -3.01 -10.37 -8.85
CA TYR A 355 -3.10 -11.38 -7.80
C TYR A 355 -4.41 -12.17 -7.86
N ALA A 356 -5.55 -11.48 -8.08
CA ALA A 356 -6.84 -12.13 -8.23
C ALA A 356 -6.90 -13.05 -9.46
N LEU A 357 -6.24 -12.70 -10.57
CA LEU A 357 -6.14 -13.55 -11.75
C LEU A 357 -5.17 -14.73 -11.51
N ARG A 358 -4.02 -14.48 -10.89
CA ARG A 358 -3.01 -15.50 -10.60
C ARG A 358 -3.53 -16.57 -9.65
N SER A 359 -4.25 -16.18 -8.60
CA SER A 359 -4.94 -17.14 -7.71
C SER A 359 -5.91 -18.05 -8.48
N LYS A 360 -6.72 -17.51 -9.39
CA LYS A 360 -7.61 -18.32 -10.24
C LYS A 360 -6.83 -19.31 -11.10
N ILE A 361 -5.69 -18.90 -11.66
CA ILE A 361 -4.82 -19.77 -12.46
C ILE A 361 -4.20 -20.87 -11.60
N TYR A 362 -3.70 -20.53 -10.41
CA TYR A 362 -3.19 -21.51 -9.44
C TYR A 362 -4.24 -22.57 -9.09
N LEU A 363 -5.50 -22.17 -8.90
CA LEU A 363 -6.59 -23.12 -8.67
C LEU A 363 -6.85 -24.05 -9.87
N LYS A 364 -6.64 -23.59 -11.11
CA LYS A 364 -6.72 -24.44 -12.32
C LYS A 364 -5.55 -25.41 -12.42
N LEU A 365 -4.39 -25.03 -11.90
CA LEU A 365 -3.18 -25.85 -11.84
C LEU A 365 -3.09 -26.74 -10.59
N ASN A 366 -4.16 -26.81 -9.79
CA ASN A 366 -4.22 -27.58 -8.55
C ASN A 366 -3.16 -27.16 -7.51
N GLN A 367 -2.91 -25.85 -7.41
CA GLN A 367 -1.97 -25.21 -6.48
C GLN A 367 -2.73 -24.32 -5.46
N PRO A 368 -3.45 -24.90 -4.49
CA PRO A 368 -4.36 -24.15 -3.62
C PRO A 368 -3.66 -23.25 -2.59
N GLU A 369 -2.45 -23.60 -2.15
CA GLU A 369 -1.70 -22.83 -1.14
C GLU A 369 -1.25 -21.47 -1.71
N GLN A 370 -0.68 -21.47 -2.91
CA GLN A 370 -0.29 -20.26 -3.62
C GLN A 370 -1.51 -19.38 -3.93
N ALA A 371 -2.66 -20.00 -4.25
CA ALA A 371 -3.90 -19.28 -4.45
C ALA A 371 -4.40 -18.60 -3.16
N LEU A 372 -4.28 -19.26 -2.00
CA LEU A 372 -4.64 -18.69 -0.69
C LEU A 372 -3.77 -17.47 -0.36
N ALA A 373 -2.47 -17.55 -0.62
CA ALA A 373 -1.55 -16.43 -0.43
C ALA A 373 -1.96 -15.22 -1.27
N ASP A 374 -2.17 -15.42 -2.58
CA ASP A 374 -2.60 -14.36 -3.50
C ASP A 374 -3.97 -13.76 -3.10
N LEU A 375 -4.93 -14.60 -2.70
CA LEU A 375 -6.25 -14.12 -2.24
C LEU A 375 -6.14 -13.31 -0.95
N SER A 376 -5.19 -13.64 -0.08
CA SER A 376 -4.98 -12.92 1.17
C SER A 376 -4.42 -11.52 0.93
N ILE A 377 -3.52 -11.38 -0.05
CA ILE A 377 -3.05 -10.06 -0.52
C ILE A 377 -4.22 -9.24 -1.09
N VAL A 378 -5.07 -9.86 -1.92
CA VAL A 378 -6.24 -9.17 -2.48
C VAL A 378 -7.17 -8.64 -1.40
N ILE A 379 -7.42 -9.42 -0.35
CA ILE A 379 -8.28 -9.04 0.79
C ILE A 379 -7.60 -7.98 1.67
N GLN A 380 -6.29 -8.05 1.84
CA GLN A 380 -5.53 -7.03 2.58
C GLN A 380 -5.63 -5.66 1.89
N VAL A 381 -5.54 -5.63 0.56
CA VAL A 381 -5.68 -4.40 -0.24
C VAL A 381 -7.12 -3.93 -0.32
N ASP A 382 -8.05 -4.86 -0.52
CA ASP A 382 -9.46 -4.59 -0.72
C ASP A 382 -10.29 -5.53 0.17
N PRO A 383 -10.50 -5.14 1.44
CA PRO A 383 -11.29 -5.92 2.39
C PRO A 383 -12.75 -6.10 1.97
N THR A 384 -13.22 -5.30 1.00
CA THR A 384 -14.59 -5.35 0.48
C THR A 384 -14.76 -6.33 -0.69
N ASN A 385 -13.68 -6.99 -1.12
CA ASN A 385 -13.71 -7.91 -2.24
C ASN A 385 -14.42 -9.24 -1.90
N VAL A 386 -15.74 -9.23 -2.06
CA VAL A 386 -16.62 -10.39 -1.82
C VAL A 386 -16.18 -11.63 -2.60
N ALA A 387 -15.71 -11.46 -3.84
CA ALA A 387 -15.28 -12.57 -4.67
C ALA A 387 -14.02 -13.25 -4.11
N ALA A 388 -13.06 -12.46 -3.62
CA ALA A 388 -11.85 -12.98 -2.99
C ALA A 388 -12.15 -13.68 -1.65
N LEU A 389 -12.97 -13.07 -0.79
CA LEU A 389 -13.43 -13.66 0.48
C LEU A 389 -14.13 -15.01 0.25
N THR A 390 -15.08 -15.05 -0.69
CA THR A 390 -15.83 -16.29 -0.99
C THR A 390 -14.92 -17.37 -1.59
N ALA A 391 -13.96 -16.99 -2.44
CA ALA A 391 -12.99 -17.92 -3.00
C ALA A 391 -12.06 -18.49 -1.93
N ARG A 392 -11.58 -17.66 -1.00
CA ARG A 392 -10.69 -18.06 0.10
C ARG A 392 -11.42 -18.97 1.10
N ALA A 393 -12.64 -18.60 1.50
CA ALA A 393 -13.49 -19.44 2.36
C ALA A 393 -13.71 -20.84 1.79
N LYS A 394 -13.96 -20.94 0.47
CA LYS A 394 -14.13 -22.24 -0.20
C LYS A 394 -12.88 -23.11 -0.12
N LEU A 395 -11.70 -22.51 -0.16
CA LEU A 395 -10.42 -23.21 -0.02
C LEU A 395 -10.17 -23.65 1.41
N TYR A 396 -10.40 -22.77 2.39
CA TYR A 396 -10.30 -23.11 3.81
C TYR A 396 -11.23 -24.26 4.20
N ARG A 397 -12.47 -24.27 3.69
CA ARG A 397 -13.39 -25.40 3.91
C ARG A 397 -12.85 -26.72 3.35
N LYS A 398 -12.20 -26.69 2.19
CA LYS A 398 -11.56 -27.89 1.61
C LYS A 398 -10.37 -28.36 2.43
N GLN A 399 -9.68 -27.45 3.11
CA GLN A 399 -8.56 -27.74 4.01
C GLN A 399 -9.01 -28.04 5.46
N LEU A 400 -10.32 -28.20 5.69
CA LEU A 400 -10.90 -28.45 7.03
C LEU A 400 -10.65 -27.32 8.04
N GLN A 401 -10.36 -26.11 7.56
CA GLN A 401 -10.19 -24.90 8.37
C GLN A 401 -11.54 -24.17 8.48
N GLY A 402 -12.46 -24.76 9.24
CA GLY A 402 -13.85 -24.30 9.35
C GLY A 402 -14.00 -22.87 9.89
N GLU A 403 -13.23 -22.51 10.91
CA GLU A 403 -13.31 -21.19 11.55
C GLU A 403 -12.90 -20.05 10.60
N LEU A 404 -11.77 -20.21 9.91
CA LEU A 404 -11.30 -19.23 8.92
C LEU A 404 -12.27 -19.11 7.73
N ALA A 405 -12.87 -20.23 7.32
CA ALA A 405 -13.89 -20.23 6.29
C ALA A 405 -15.15 -19.48 6.73
N LYS A 406 -15.56 -19.64 7.99
CA LYS A 406 -16.72 -18.96 8.57
C LYS A 406 -16.48 -17.46 8.64
N GLU A 407 -15.33 -17.00 9.14
CA GLU A 407 -14.99 -15.56 9.22
C GLU A 407 -15.06 -14.88 7.84
N ASP A 408 -14.48 -15.50 6.81
CA ASP A 408 -14.53 -14.96 5.45
C ASP A 408 -15.95 -14.93 4.88
N LEU A 409 -16.79 -15.94 5.19
CA LEU A 409 -18.19 -15.98 4.77
C LEU A 409 -19.05 -14.96 5.52
N GLU A 410 -18.81 -14.72 6.80
CA GLU A 410 -19.50 -13.71 7.60
C GLU A 410 -19.21 -12.31 7.07
N ARG A 411 -17.93 -12.00 6.79
CA ARG A 411 -17.54 -10.75 6.15
C ARG A 411 -18.18 -10.60 4.77
N ALA A 412 -18.13 -11.64 3.93
CA ALA A 412 -18.76 -11.60 2.62
C ALA A 412 -20.29 -11.42 2.71
N CYS A 413 -20.94 -12.03 3.70
CA CYS A 413 -22.38 -11.89 3.96
C CYS A 413 -22.73 -10.46 4.41
N ALA A 414 -21.96 -9.89 5.33
CA ALA A 414 -22.11 -8.50 5.78
C ALA A 414 -21.95 -7.49 4.62
N LEU A 415 -21.13 -7.82 3.63
CA LEU A 415 -20.95 -7.05 2.39
C LEU A 415 -22.04 -7.32 1.33
N GLY A 416 -23.10 -8.08 1.66
CA GLY A 416 -24.27 -8.30 0.81
C GLY A 416 -24.24 -9.57 -0.04
N SER A 417 -23.29 -10.49 0.19
CA SER A 417 -23.24 -11.77 -0.54
C SER A 417 -24.29 -12.77 -0.04
N ILE A 418 -25.42 -12.86 -0.75
CA ILE A 418 -26.49 -13.84 -0.46
C ILE A 418 -25.93 -15.27 -0.47
N GLN A 419 -25.00 -15.57 -1.39
CA GLN A 419 -24.39 -16.89 -1.49
C GLN A 419 -23.51 -17.22 -0.28
N ALA A 420 -22.83 -16.23 0.30
CA ALA A 420 -22.04 -16.44 1.51
C ALA A 420 -22.94 -16.64 2.73
N CYS A 421 -24.00 -15.82 2.87
CA CYS A 421 -24.96 -15.96 3.97
C CYS A 421 -25.61 -17.35 4.02
N LYS A 422 -25.96 -17.92 2.87
CA LYS A 422 -26.55 -19.28 2.77
C LYS A 422 -25.57 -20.40 3.14
N GLN A 423 -24.27 -20.12 3.15
CA GLN A 423 -23.23 -21.11 3.46
C GLN A 423 -22.73 -21.00 4.91
N LEU A 424 -23.24 -20.03 5.68
CA LEU A 424 -23.00 -19.96 7.11
C LEU A 424 -23.79 -21.07 7.82
N PRO A 425 -23.19 -21.74 8.82
CA PRO A 425 -23.84 -22.79 9.60
C PRO A 425 -24.99 -22.29 10.46
#